data_AF-A0A250IR17-F1
#
_entry.id   AF-A0A250IR17-F1
#
_cell.length_a   1.000
_cell.length_b   1.000
_cell.length_c   1.000
_cell.angle_alpha   90.00
_cell.angle_beta   90.00
_cell.angle_gamma   90.00
#
_symmetry.space_group_name_H-M   'P 1'
#
loop_
_entity.id
_entity.type
_entity.pdbx_description
1 polymer ?
#
loop_
_entity_poly.entity_id
_entity_poly.type
_entity_poly.pdbx_seq_one_letter_code
_entity_poly.pdbx_strand_id
1 'polypeptide(L)'
;MNISELVLAWVRSLLAVDPSRWEDAFARFENELGPDWSVRQLAVPKTFSIGARLRDGRELPLSDWREALGMEAPVESRVVDLGTFSAENLPAHMAAAFANTHALCLAIRVRGVPSIYSLQTVHSRRYLISPEQWVEFIRLQPHPERVREALAEELTESNELNHRQPVAAAQVEAYLLTPEGASVLDFLGDSLLTRLQRALRLEGSRELIPEPFRPLFRTSDPDFLDRMMLGEDRQHEFIPRARLLQLSQEATVHDFAALVDAQPSAKKIWDRVAEHLNLNRYSEDAEEVDAAGARDKLLRDPEGFWELSVDHLMNQWQGVCRGYGVDPIIPEAQRGLVRSEREEQLARDRGFVPPEERLHQQEAPEGYQVLLFRELETVPSEVFTSAPSTGAEREEFVGALREAQAFAEKEHSPFLEAFKLARFVLETDAWRLSSERLSDERVEVLRKTVEDAGFSEQASEVLGRKVGVLAYFEQFQPSEDKLRGLLACALANVFGGMGSWNDQYFETPEAQATYERVSARLHGALNAFSVANLNAE
;
A
#
# COMPACT_ATOMS: atom_id res chain seq x y z
N MET A 1 9.62 -11.26 -8.34
CA MET A 1 8.43 -11.68 -9.08
C MET A 1 7.23 -11.26 -8.26
N ASN A 2 6.36 -10.45 -8.85
CA ASN A 2 5.11 -10.06 -8.21
C ASN A 2 4.12 -11.24 -8.25
N ILE A 3 3.03 -11.15 -7.49
CA ILE A 3 2.02 -12.21 -7.40
C ILE A 3 1.36 -12.51 -8.77
N SER A 4 1.19 -11.49 -9.61
CA SER A 4 0.55 -11.59 -10.92
C SER A 4 1.40 -12.40 -11.91
N GLU A 5 2.71 -12.14 -11.98
CA GLU A 5 3.69 -12.88 -12.77
C GLU A 5 3.77 -14.34 -12.32
N LEU A 6 3.77 -14.58 -11.00
CA LEU A 6 3.76 -15.93 -10.43
C LEU A 6 2.52 -16.71 -10.89
N VAL A 7 1.34 -16.11 -10.76
CA VAL A 7 0.07 -16.72 -11.16
C VAL A 7 0.02 -16.96 -12.67
N LEU A 8 0.46 -16.00 -13.48
CA LEU A 8 0.57 -16.16 -14.94
C LEU A 8 1.48 -17.35 -15.31
N ALA A 9 2.67 -17.41 -14.71
CA ALA A 9 3.65 -18.46 -14.97
C ALA A 9 3.11 -19.85 -14.58
N TRP A 10 2.49 -19.93 -13.40
CA TRP A 10 1.98 -21.17 -12.86
C TRP A 10 0.78 -21.68 -13.66
N VAL A 11 -0.19 -20.81 -13.98
CA VAL A 11 -1.35 -21.16 -14.82
C VAL A 11 -0.93 -21.56 -16.22
N ARG A 12 0.05 -20.87 -16.84
CA ARG A 12 0.59 -21.29 -18.14
C ARG A 12 1.20 -22.69 -18.06
N SER A 13 1.99 -22.97 -17.03
CA SER A 13 2.60 -24.30 -16.84
C SER A 13 1.55 -25.39 -16.61
N LEU A 14 0.46 -25.06 -15.89
CA LEU A 14 -0.70 -25.93 -15.71
C LEU A 14 -1.43 -26.23 -17.03
N LEU A 15 -1.61 -25.23 -17.89
CA LEU A 15 -2.27 -25.39 -19.21
C LEU A 15 -1.48 -26.27 -20.19
N ALA A 16 -0.16 -26.40 -19.98
CA ALA A 16 0.73 -27.21 -20.79
C ALA A 16 0.79 -28.69 -20.36
N VAL A 17 0.26 -29.06 -19.19
CA VAL A 17 0.22 -30.45 -18.73
C VAL A 17 -1.13 -31.11 -18.98
N ASP A 18 -1.13 -32.45 -18.95
CA ASP A 18 -2.33 -33.25 -19.15
C ASP A 18 -3.43 -32.87 -18.13
N PRO A 19 -4.69 -32.63 -18.58
CA PRO A 19 -5.81 -32.29 -17.71
C PRO A 19 -6.04 -33.25 -16.53
N SER A 20 -5.67 -34.52 -16.67
CA SER A 20 -5.76 -35.52 -15.58
C SER A 20 -4.85 -35.22 -14.39
N ARG A 21 -3.79 -34.42 -14.58
CA ARG A 21 -2.82 -34.04 -13.54
C ARG A 21 -3.21 -32.76 -12.79
N TRP A 22 -4.29 -32.10 -13.19
CA TRP A 22 -4.66 -30.79 -12.63
C TRP A 22 -5.08 -30.88 -11.17
N GLU A 23 -5.83 -31.90 -10.77
CA GLU A 23 -6.26 -32.04 -9.36
C GLU A 23 -5.08 -32.19 -8.41
N ASP A 24 -4.09 -33.01 -8.80
CA ASP A 24 -2.84 -33.15 -8.05
C ASP A 24 -2.09 -31.81 -7.99
N ALA A 25 -2.07 -31.06 -9.10
CA ALA A 25 -1.42 -29.76 -9.17
C ALA A 25 -2.10 -28.69 -8.30
N PHE A 26 -3.43 -28.68 -8.27
CA PHE A 26 -4.24 -27.83 -7.40
C PHE A 26 -4.03 -28.18 -5.92
N ALA A 27 -4.06 -29.46 -5.57
CA ALA A 27 -3.84 -29.90 -4.20
C ALA A 27 -2.44 -29.53 -3.69
N ARG A 28 -1.40 -29.67 -4.53
CA ARG A 28 -0.04 -29.24 -4.18
C ARG A 28 0.07 -27.73 -4.02
N PHE A 29 -0.53 -26.97 -4.94
CA PHE A 29 -0.52 -25.51 -4.87
C PHE A 29 -1.16 -24.99 -3.58
N GLU A 30 -2.35 -25.47 -3.24
CA GLU A 30 -3.03 -25.09 -1.99
C GLU A 30 -2.29 -25.60 -0.74
N ASN A 31 -1.65 -26.77 -0.79
CA ASN A 31 -0.87 -27.28 0.35
C ASN A 31 0.41 -26.48 0.62
N GLU A 32 1.13 -26.06 -0.43
CA GLU A 32 2.38 -25.30 -0.29
C GLU A 32 2.11 -23.82 0.06
N LEU A 33 1.03 -23.21 -0.46
CA LEU A 33 0.65 -21.83 -0.13
C LEU A 33 -0.21 -21.70 1.14
N GLY A 34 -0.76 -22.81 1.61
CA GLY A 34 -1.54 -22.87 2.83
C GLY A 34 -3.02 -22.46 2.65
N PRO A 35 -3.75 -22.34 3.78
CA PRO A 35 -5.20 -22.13 3.77
C PRO A 35 -5.64 -20.75 3.25
N ASP A 36 -4.68 -19.84 3.05
CA ASP A 36 -4.93 -18.49 2.55
C ASP A 36 -5.04 -18.43 1.02
N TRP A 37 -5.03 -19.57 0.33
CA TRP A 37 -5.19 -19.67 -1.12
C TRP A 37 -6.28 -20.66 -1.54
N SER A 38 -6.98 -20.33 -2.63
CA SER A 38 -8.02 -21.18 -3.22
C SER A 38 -7.98 -21.14 -4.75
N VAL A 39 -7.97 -22.30 -5.39
CA VAL A 39 -8.16 -22.43 -6.85
C VAL A 39 -9.51 -23.07 -7.22
N ARG A 40 -10.26 -23.51 -6.20
CA ARG A 40 -11.53 -24.23 -6.32
C ARG A 40 -12.75 -23.39 -5.97
N GLN A 41 -12.55 -22.31 -5.24
CA GLN A 41 -13.61 -21.39 -4.83
C GLN A 41 -13.15 -19.96 -5.08
N LEU A 42 -14.12 -19.11 -5.44
CA LEU A 42 -13.96 -17.66 -5.50
C LEU A 42 -14.58 -17.03 -4.25
N ALA A 43 -14.16 -15.81 -3.93
CA ALA A 43 -14.74 -15.02 -2.83
C ALA A 43 -14.66 -15.70 -1.46
N VAL A 44 -13.59 -16.46 -1.20
CA VAL A 44 -13.35 -17.10 0.10
C VAL A 44 -12.81 -16.06 1.09
N PRO A 45 -13.45 -15.84 2.25
CA PRO A 45 -12.99 -14.90 3.26
C PRO A 45 -11.52 -15.09 3.66
N LYS A 46 -10.77 -13.99 3.70
CA LYS A 46 -9.36 -13.93 4.11
C LYS A 46 -8.42 -14.76 3.22
N THR A 47 -8.79 -14.95 1.96
CA THR A 47 -8.09 -15.83 1.03
C THR A 47 -7.80 -15.11 -0.30
N PHE A 48 -6.73 -15.53 -0.96
CA PHE A 48 -6.43 -15.25 -2.37
C PHE A 48 -7.03 -16.34 -3.25
N SER A 49 -7.91 -15.96 -4.17
CA SER A 49 -8.52 -16.89 -5.12
C SER A 49 -8.00 -16.67 -6.54
N ILE A 50 -7.90 -17.73 -7.33
CA ILE A 50 -7.57 -17.63 -8.77
C ILE A 50 -8.77 -18.11 -9.59
N GLY A 51 -9.11 -17.38 -10.64
CA GLY A 51 -10.20 -17.76 -11.54
C GLY A 51 -10.18 -17.03 -12.87
N ALA A 52 -11.29 -17.13 -13.60
CA ALA A 52 -11.47 -16.44 -14.87
C ALA A 52 -12.85 -15.82 -14.98
N ARG A 53 -12.93 -14.71 -15.71
CA ARG A 53 -14.18 -14.07 -16.11
C ARG A 53 -14.38 -14.25 -17.60
N LEU A 54 -15.46 -14.94 -17.96
CA LEU A 54 -15.87 -15.19 -19.34
C LEU A 54 -16.48 -13.92 -19.97
N ARG A 55 -16.60 -13.89 -21.30
CA ARG A 55 -17.24 -12.78 -22.04
C ARG A 55 -18.69 -12.51 -21.63
N ASP A 56 -19.40 -13.52 -21.15
CA ASP A 56 -20.77 -13.39 -20.66
C ASP A 56 -20.87 -12.82 -19.23
N GLY A 57 -19.73 -12.48 -18.62
CA GLY A 57 -19.62 -11.90 -17.30
C GLY A 57 -19.56 -12.93 -16.16
N ARG A 58 -19.74 -14.23 -16.44
CA ARG A 58 -19.63 -15.26 -15.39
C ARG A 58 -18.19 -15.40 -14.91
N GLU A 59 -18.03 -15.47 -13.59
CA GLU A 59 -16.77 -15.73 -12.92
C GLU A 59 -16.72 -17.20 -12.49
N LEU A 60 -15.62 -17.86 -12.81
CA LEU A 60 -15.39 -19.26 -12.50
C LEU A 60 -14.08 -19.41 -11.72
N PRO A 61 -14.03 -20.27 -10.68
CA PRO A 61 -12.76 -20.66 -10.09
C PRO A 61 -11.88 -21.35 -11.15
N LEU A 62 -10.58 -21.35 -10.93
CA LEU A 62 -9.62 -21.92 -11.88
C LEU A 62 -9.91 -23.39 -12.18
N SER A 63 -10.38 -24.17 -11.20
CA SER A 63 -10.79 -25.56 -11.38
C SER A 63 -11.86 -25.74 -12.47
N ASP A 64 -12.84 -24.82 -12.50
CA ASP A 64 -14.01 -24.91 -13.37
C ASP A 64 -13.77 -24.22 -14.72
N TRP A 65 -12.84 -23.27 -14.75
CA TRP A 65 -12.43 -22.61 -15.99
C TRP A 65 -11.91 -23.60 -17.03
N ARG A 66 -11.26 -24.69 -16.60
CA ARG A 66 -10.84 -25.81 -17.47
C ARG A 66 -11.98 -26.36 -18.32
N GLU A 67 -13.13 -26.58 -17.70
CA GLU A 67 -14.30 -27.16 -18.35
C GLU A 67 -14.95 -26.14 -19.30
N ALA A 68 -14.99 -24.88 -18.89
CA ALA A 68 -15.45 -23.79 -19.75
C ALA A 68 -14.56 -23.59 -20.99
N LEU A 69 -13.25 -23.85 -20.88
CA LEU A 69 -12.33 -23.88 -22.02
C LEU A 69 -12.56 -25.09 -22.93
N GLY A 70 -13.27 -26.14 -22.49
CA GLY A 70 -13.49 -27.36 -23.28
C GLY A 70 -12.19 -28.14 -23.55
N MET A 71 -11.27 -28.12 -22.58
CA MET A 71 -9.96 -28.76 -22.67
C MET A 71 -10.07 -30.29 -22.56
N GLU A 72 -9.72 -31.00 -23.64
CA GLU A 72 -9.58 -32.46 -23.68
C GLU A 72 -8.10 -32.91 -23.75
N ALA A 73 -7.19 -31.95 -23.97
CA ALA A 73 -5.75 -32.13 -24.09
C ALA A 73 -5.03 -30.84 -23.65
N PRO A 74 -3.69 -30.86 -23.45
CA PRO A 74 -2.91 -29.64 -23.25
C PRO A 74 -3.18 -28.61 -24.35
N VAL A 75 -3.24 -27.33 -23.97
CA VAL A 75 -3.53 -26.23 -24.90
C VAL A 75 -2.28 -25.43 -25.17
N GLU A 76 -2.15 -24.97 -26.41
CA GLU A 76 -1.08 -24.02 -26.75
C GLU A 76 -1.36 -22.71 -26.01
N SER A 77 -0.45 -22.31 -25.12
CA SER A 77 -0.56 -21.08 -24.35
C SER A 77 0.76 -20.31 -24.36
N ARG A 78 0.65 -18.98 -24.36
CA ARG A 78 1.79 -18.05 -24.38
C ARG A 78 1.51 -16.84 -23.49
N VAL A 79 2.54 -16.35 -22.83
CA VAL A 79 2.52 -15.03 -22.20
C VAL A 79 2.90 -14.00 -23.26
N VAL A 80 2.11 -12.95 -23.38
CA VAL A 80 2.38 -11.82 -24.27
C VAL A 80 2.37 -10.52 -23.47
N ASP A 81 3.30 -9.62 -23.78
CA ASP A 81 3.29 -8.28 -23.23
C ASP A 81 2.53 -7.35 -24.18
N LEU A 82 1.33 -6.92 -23.78
CA LEU A 82 0.57 -5.92 -24.54
C LEU A 82 0.95 -4.47 -24.16
N GLY A 83 1.79 -4.27 -23.13
CA GLY A 83 2.19 -2.95 -22.63
C GLY A 83 3.17 -2.22 -23.53
N THR A 84 3.91 -2.96 -24.37
CA THR A 84 4.70 -2.40 -25.48
C THR A 84 3.83 -1.68 -26.52
N PHE A 85 2.51 -1.94 -26.58
CA PHE A 85 1.59 -1.24 -27.48
C PHE A 85 1.02 0.07 -26.91
N SER A 86 1.17 0.35 -25.60
CA SER A 86 0.60 1.56 -24.95
C SER A 86 1.63 2.57 -24.45
N ALA A 87 2.93 2.23 -24.46
CA ALA A 87 3.99 2.99 -23.78
C ALA A 87 4.63 4.12 -24.63
N GLU A 88 4.01 4.55 -25.74
CA GLU A 88 4.63 5.51 -26.67
C GLU A 88 4.93 6.91 -26.07
N ASN A 89 4.44 7.23 -24.86
CA ASN A 89 4.50 8.59 -24.30
C ASN A 89 5.20 8.73 -22.92
N LEU A 90 5.74 7.67 -22.32
CA LEU A 90 6.46 7.76 -21.04
C LEU A 90 7.93 7.34 -21.19
N PRO A 91 8.90 8.11 -20.65
CA PRO A 91 10.27 7.65 -20.50
C PRO A 91 10.32 6.31 -19.78
N ALA A 92 11.10 5.35 -20.29
CA ALA A 92 11.09 3.97 -19.81
C ALA A 92 11.40 3.81 -18.31
N HIS A 93 12.19 4.73 -17.71
CA HIS A 93 12.44 4.74 -16.26
C HIS A 93 11.21 5.20 -15.45
N MET A 94 10.40 6.11 -15.97
CA MET A 94 9.11 6.50 -15.35
C MET A 94 8.07 5.39 -15.54
N ALA A 95 8.02 4.75 -16.72
CA ALA A 95 7.16 3.60 -16.95
C ALA A 95 7.48 2.44 -15.99
N ALA A 96 8.76 2.24 -15.68
CA ALA A 96 9.21 1.24 -14.71
C ALA A 96 8.77 1.54 -13.26
N ALA A 97 8.57 2.81 -12.89
CA ALA A 97 8.03 3.18 -11.56
C ALA A 97 6.57 2.71 -11.40
N PHE A 98 5.85 2.57 -12.51
CA PHE A 98 4.53 1.99 -12.57
C PHE A 98 4.57 0.49 -12.87
N ALA A 99 5.50 -0.30 -12.31
CA ALA A 99 5.64 -1.75 -12.55
C ALA A 99 4.34 -2.61 -12.34
N ASN A 100 3.20 -2.03 -11.98
CA ASN A 100 1.86 -2.65 -12.12
C ASN A 100 1.19 -2.41 -13.49
N THR A 101 1.85 -1.73 -14.43
CA THR A 101 1.37 -1.40 -15.80
C THR A 101 1.77 -2.45 -16.83
N HIS A 102 2.39 -3.55 -16.40
CA HIS A 102 2.58 -4.73 -17.23
C HIS A 102 1.22 -5.24 -17.71
N ALA A 103 0.89 -5.00 -18.99
CA ALA A 103 -0.24 -5.66 -19.63
C ALA A 103 0.16 -7.08 -20.09
N LEU A 104 0.84 -7.82 -19.21
CA LEU A 104 1.10 -9.24 -19.42
C LEU A 104 -0.23 -9.96 -19.49
N CYS A 105 -0.48 -10.57 -20.64
CA CYS A 105 -1.68 -11.33 -20.91
C CYS A 105 -1.32 -12.77 -21.21
N LEU A 106 -2.24 -13.66 -20.89
CA LEU A 106 -2.18 -15.07 -21.24
C LEU A 106 -2.96 -15.28 -22.53
N ALA A 107 -2.26 -15.58 -23.61
CA ALA A 107 -2.85 -16.03 -24.85
C ALA A 107 -3.02 -17.55 -24.80
N ILE A 108 -4.21 -18.04 -25.15
CA ILE A 108 -4.55 -19.46 -25.19
C ILE A 108 -5.17 -19.76 -26.55
N ARG A 109 -4.77 -20.87 -27.16
CA ARG A 109 -5.39 -21.39 -28.38
C ARG A 109 -6.05 -22.73 -28.09
N VAL A 110 -7.38 -22.73 -28.15
CA VAL A 110 -8.18 -23.95 -27.96
C VAL A 110 -8.87 -24.30 -29.27
N ARG A 111 -8.67 -25.53 -29.76
CA ARG A 111 -9.26 -26.02 -31.03
C ARG A 111 -9.04 -25.06 -32.22
N GLY A 112 -7.90 -24.38 -32.24
CA GLY A 112 -7.53 -23.40 -33.28
C GLY A 112 -8.06 -21.98 -33.07
N VAL A 113 -8.91 -21.73 -32.07
CA VAL A 113 -9.44 -20.40 -31.75
C VAL A 113 -8.54 -19.74 -30.70
N PRO A 114 -7.94 -18.58 -30.99
CA PRO A 114 -7.14 -17.84 -30.02
C PRO A 114 -8.03 -16.95 -29.14
N SER A 115 -7.73 -16.92 -27.84
CA SER A 115 -8.28 -15.98 -26.85
C SER A 115 -7.13 -15.37 -26.05
N ILE A 116 -7.32 -14.14 -25.57
CA ILE A 116 -6.35 -13.45 -24.71
C ILE A 116 -7.02 -13.09 -23.41
N TYR A 117 -6.31 -13.34 -22.31
CA TYR A 117 -6.78 -13.06 -20.96
C TYR A 117 -5.83 -12.10 -20.26
N SER A 118 -6.33 -10.97 -19.78
CA SER A 118 -5.58 -10.09 -18.88
C SER A 118 -5.84 -10.51 -17.43
N LEU A 119 -4.80 -10.54 -16.61
CA LEU A 119 -4.95 -10.83 -15.18
C LEU A 119 -5.36 -9.55 -14.45
N GLN A 120 -6.50 -9.59 -13.77
CA GLN A 120 -7.02 -8.49 -12.98
C GLN A 120 -7.08 -8.89 -11.50
N THR A 121 -6.75 -7.95 -10.63
CA THR A 121 -7.01 -8.12 -9.19
C THR A 121 -8.37 -7.52 -8.86
N VAL A 122 -9.26 -8.33 -8.30
CA VAL A 122 -10.55 -7.94 -7.77
C VAL A 122 -10.53 -8.10 -6.26
N HIS A 123 -10.82 -7.04 -5.53
CA HIS A 123 -10.94 -7.07 -4.09
C HIS A 123 -12.40 -7.25 -3.70
N SER A 124 -12.65 -7.93 -2.58
CA SER A 124 -13.93 -7.83 -1.90
C SER A 124 -14.24 -6.38 -1.53
N ARG A 125 -15.51 -6.11 -1.23
CA ARG A 125 -15.92 -4.82 -0.67
C ARG A 125 -15.12 -4.52 0.59
N ARG A 126 -14.72 -3.26 0.75
CA ARG A 126 -13.94 -2.81 1.90
C ARG A 126 -14.82 -2.66 3.13
N TYR A 127 -16.06 -2.20 2.93
CA TYR A 127 -16.98 -1.87 4.02
C TYR A 127 -18.17 -2.83 4.06
N LEU A 128 -18.76 -2.98 5.25
CA LEU A 128 -19.97 -3.80 5.46
C LEU A 128 -21.20 -3.21 4.78
N ILE A 129 -21.26 -1.89 4.63
CA ILE A 129 -22.38 -1.21 3.97
C ILE A 129 -22.32 -1.45 2.46
N SER A 130 -23.41 -1.95 1.90
CA SER A 130 -23.56 -2.10 0.45
C SER A 130 -23.85 -0.77 -0.25
N PRO A 131 -23.58 -0.64 -1.57
CA PRO A 131 -23.98 0.54 -2.34
C PRO A 131 -25.48 0.84 -2.24
N GLU A 132 -26.33 -0.19 -2.25
CA GLU A 132 -27.78 -0.05 -2.09
C GLU A 132 -28.14 0.56 -0.72
N GLN A 133 -27.53 0.06 0.35
CA GLN A 133 -27.69 0.62 1.69
C GLN A 133 -27.11 2.04 1.78
N TRP A 134 -26.03 2.35 1.09
CA TRP A 134 -25.46 3.70 1.04
C TRP A 134 -26.42 4.69 0.39
N VAL A 135 -27.04 4.31 -0.73
CA VAL A 135 -28.08 5.10 -1.41
C VAL A 135 -29.31 5.29 -0.51
N GLU A 136 -29.74 4.24 0.18
CA GLU A 136 -30.82 4.35 1.16
C GLU A 136 -30.44 5.29 2.32
N PHE A 137 -29.21 5.18 2.83
CA PHE A 137 -28.70 6.02 3.90
C PHE A 137 -28.70 7.51 3.52
N ILE A 138 -28.28 7.85 2.29
CA ILE A 138 -28.34 9.23 1.75
C ILE A 138 -29.77 9.75 1.80
N ARG A 139 -30.75 8.96 1.32
CA ARG A 139 -32.16 9.38 1.23
C ARG A 139 -32.79 9.62 2.59
N LEU A 140 -32.31 8.95 3.62
CA LEU A 140 -32.80 9.07 4.99
C LEU A 140 -32.25 10.28 5.75
N GLN A 141 -31.23 10.96 5.20
CA GLN A 141 -30.65 12.13 5.85
C GLN A 141 -31.58 13.36 5.75
N PRO A 142 -31.50 14.29 6.71
CA PRO A 142 -31.98 15.65 6.51
C PRO A 142 -31.30 16.27 5.29
N HIS A 143 -32.00 17.15 4.55
CA HIS A 143 -31.43 17.85 3.39
C HIS A 143 -30.73 16.94 2.35
N PRO A 144 -31.38 15.85 1.87
CA PRO A 144 -30.74 14.87 0.99
C PRO A 144 -30.26 15.46 -0.34
N GLU A 145 -30.85 16.56 -0.81
CA GLU A 145 -30.35 17.35 -1.93
C GLU A 145 -28.95 17.93 -1.67
N ARG A 146 -28.70 18.52 -0.49
CA ARG A 146 -27.40 19.09 -0.12
C ARG A 146 -26.35 18.02 0.08
N VAL A 147 -26.75 16.89 0.66
CA VAL A 147 -25.88 15.72 0.76
C VAL A 147 -25.45 15.25 -0.64
N ARG A 148 -26.38 15.12 -1.59
CA ARG A 148 -26.06 14.71 -2.96
C ARG A 148 -25.15 15.72 -3.69
N GLU A 149 -25.34 17.01 -3.48
CA GLU A 149 -24.43 18.04 -4.00
C GLU A 149 -23.00 17.85 -3.48
N ALA A 150 -22.83 17.72 -2.16
CA ALA A 150 -21.51 17.54 -1.56
C ALA A 150 -20.83 16.22 -1.97
N LEU A 151 -21.60 15.13 -2.11
CA LEU A 151 -21.08 13.85 -2.59
C LEU A 151 -20.71 13.90 -4.07
N ALA A 152 -21.48 14.60 -4.89
CA ALA A 152 -21.18 14.78 -6.32
C ALA A 152 -19.86 15.52 -6.55
N GLU A 153 -19.54 16.52 -5.72
CA GLU A 153 -18.25 17.23 -5.78
C GLU A 153 -17.07 16.27 -5.55
N GLU A 154 -17.10 15.51 -4.45
CA GLU A 154 -16.03 14.55 -4.11
C GLU A 154 -15.90 13.42 -5.15
N LEU A 155 -17.04 12.87 -5.63
CA LEU A 155 -17.06 11.85 -6.68
C LEU A 155 -16.54 12.40 -8.01
N THR A 156 -16.87 13.65 -8.35
CA THR A 156 -16.39 14.30 -9.57
C THR A 156 -14.90 14.55 -9.51
N GLU A 157 -14.38 15.09 -8.40
CA GLU A 157 -12.94 15.29 -8.20
C GLU A 157 -12.16 13.99 -8.36
N SER A 158 -12.62 12.91 -7.72
CA SER A 158 -12.01 11.59 -7.87
C SER A 158 -12.11 11.05 -9.30
N ASN A 159 -13.26 11.19 -9.96
CA ASN A 159 -13.44 10.70 -11.32
C ASN A 159 -12.56 11.45 -12.33
N GLU A 160 -12.47 12.78 -12.23
CA GLU A 160 -11.65 13.59 -13.13
C GLU A 160 -10.16 13.28 -12.97
N LEU A 161 -9.68 13.10 -11.72
CA LEU A 161 -8.31 12.66 -11.44
C LEU A 161 -7.99 11.27 -12.04
N ASN A 162 -9.02 10.45 -12.28
CA ASN A 162 -8.90 9.12 -12.87
C ASN A 162 -9.40 9.05 -14.33
N HIS A 163 -9.54 10.20 -15.01
CA HIS A 163 -10.01 10.31 -16.40
C HIS A 163 -11.38 9.68 -16.68
N ARG A 164 -12.29 9.74 -15.70
CA ARG A 164 -13.68 9.27 -15.79
C ARG A 164 -14.65 10.45 -15.92
N GLN A 165 -15.90 10.16 -16.26
CA GLN A 165 -16.92 11.20 -16.39
C GLN A 165 -17.27 11.82 -15.02
N PRO A 166 -17.50 13.14 -14.96
CA PRO A 166 -17.99 13.81 -13.77
C PRO A 166 -19.40 13.33 -13.40
N VAL A 167 -19.75 13.41 -12.11
CA VAL A 167 -21.03 12.91 -11.59
C VAL A 167 -21.86 14.07 -11.09
N ALA A 168 -23.00 14.35 -11.72
CA ALA A 168 -23.90 15.40 -11.24
C ALA A 168 -24.67 14.96 -9.99
N ALA A 169 -25.11 15.91 -9.15
CA ALA A 169 -25.88 15.64 -7.92
C ALA A 169 -27.10 14.73 -8.14
N ALA A 170 -27.83 14.93 -9.24
CA ALA A 170 -29.00 14.11 -9.59
C ALA A 170 -28.64 12.66 -10.00
N GLN A 171 -27.37 12.40 -10.32
CA GLN A 171 -26.88 11.10 -10.79
C GLN A 171 -26.18 10.30 -9.70
N VAL A 172 -25.84 10.91 -8.56
CA VAL A 172 -25.06 10.26 -7.47
C VAL A 172 -25.60 8.89 -7.11
N GLU A 173 -26.90 8.77 -6.86
CA GLU A 173 -27.51 7.51 -6.45
C GLU A 173 -27.44 6.44 -7.55
N ALA A 174 -27.72 6.81 -8.80
CA ALA A 174 -27.64 5.87 -9.93
C ALA A 174 -26.19 5.46 -10.21
N TYR A 175 -25.26 6.39 -10.05
CA TYR A 175 -23.83 6.16 -10.23
C TYR A 175 -23.28 5.17 -9.20
N LEU A 176 -23.58 5.36 -7.90
CA LEU A 176 -23.11 4.47 -6.83
C LEU A 176 -23.56 3.01 -7.02
N LEU A 177 -24.67 2.78 -7.73
CA LEU A 177 -25.20 1.45 -8.04
C LEU A 177 -24.56 0.80 -9.28
N THR A 178 -23.69 1.49 -10.01
CA THR A 178 -22.91 0.85 -11.09
C THR A 178 -21.69 0.13 -10.52
N PRO A 179 -21.11 -0.84 -11.25
CA PRO A 179 -19.86 -1.49 -10.83
C PRO A 179 -18.72 -0.48 -10.57
N GLU A 180 -18.64 0.57 -11.38
CA GLU A 180 -17.66 1.64 -11.24
C GLU A 180 -17.91 2.45 -9.97
N GLY A 181 -19.15 2.89 -9.73
CA GLY A 181 -19.50 3.66 -8.53
C GLY A 181 -19.33 2.86 -7.25
N ALA A 182 -19.66 1.56 -7.26
CA ALA A 182 -19.40 0.66 -6.14
C ALA A 182 -17.89 0.55 -5.82
N SER A 183 -17.04 0.45 -6.85
CA SER A 183 -15.58 0.45 -6.66
C SER A 183 -15.05 1.78 -6.11
N VAL A 184 -15.61 2.91 -6.57
CA VAL A 184 -15.26 4.24 -6.01
C VAL A 184 -15.71 4.37 -4.56
N LEU A 185 -16.88 3.82 -4.20
CA LEU A 185 -17.36 3.80 -2.82
C LEU A 185 -16.43 3.03 -1.89
N ASP A 186 -15.92 1.87 -2.32
CA ASP A 186 -14.95 1.09 -1.54
C ASP A 186 -13.65 1.88 -1.31
N PHE A 187 -13.25 2.72 -2.26
CA PHE A 187 -12.06 3.56 -2.15
C PHE A 187 -12.29 4.81 -1.28
N LEU A 188 -13.38 5.56 -1.53
CA LEU A 188 -13.65 6.87 -0.92
C LEU A 188 -14.60 6.84 0.28
N GLY A 189 -15.05 5.66 0.73
CA GLY A 189 -16.16 5.54 1.67
C GLY A 189 -16.12 6.49 2.87
N ASP A 190 -15.01 6.54 3.61
CA ASP A 190 -14.87 7.43 4.77
C ASP A 190 -14.80 8.93 4.36
N SER A 191 -14.25 9.24 3.18
CA SER A 191 -14.27 10.62 2.64
C SER A 191 -15.70 11.06 2.31
N LEU A 192 -16.46 10.20 1.61
CA LEU A 192 -17.86 10.45 1.28
C LEU A 192 -18.71 10.61 2.55
N LEU A 193 -18.48 9.78 3.57
CA LEU A 193 -19.17 9.91 4.86
C LEU A 193 -18.82 11.22 5.58
N THR A 194 -17.55 11.63 5.55
CA THR A 194 -17.10 12.91 6.10
C THR A 194 -17.75 14.09 5.38
N ARG A 195 -17.84 14.04 4.04
CA ARG A 195 -18.52 15.07 3.23
C ARG A 195 -20.00 15.15 3.54
N LEU A 196 -20.68 14.00 3.71
CA LEU A 196 -22.07 13.93 4.13
C LEU A 196 -22.26 14.59 5.51
N GLN A 197 -21.47 14.20 6.52
CA GLN A 197 -21.59 14.78 7.87
C GLN A 197 -21.35 16.30 7.85
N ARG A 198 -20.34 16.77 7.10
CA ARG A 198 -20.05 18.19 6.93
C ARG A 198 -21.22 18.95 6.28
N ALA A 199 -21.80 18.41 5.21
CA ALA A 199 -22.94 19.03 4.52
C ALA A 199 -24.14 19.20 5.47
N LEU A 200 -24.44 18.18 6.29
CA LEU A 200 -25.49 18.25 7.29
C LEU A 200 -25.21 19.30 8.37
N ARG A 201 -23.96 19.38 8.87
CA ARG A 201 -23.57 20.38 9.88
C ARG A 201 -23.73 21.81 9.35
N LEU A 202 -23.38 22.06 8.09
CA LEU A 202 -23.56 23.36 7.45
C LEU A 202 -25.03 23.79 7.38
N GLU A 203 -25.95 22.83 7.24
CA GLU A 203 -27.40 23.06 7.28
C GLU A 203 -27.98 23.01 8.72
N GLY A 204 -27.12 22.99 9.75
CA GLY A 204 -27.54 22.96 11.15
C GLY A 204 -28.16 21.64 11.60
N SER A 205 -27.94 20.56 10.84
CA SER A 205 -28.50 19.23 11.08
C SER A 205 -27.42 18.22 11.49
N ARG A 206 -27.87 17.09 12.03
CA ARG A 206 -27.02 15.90 12.28
C ARG A 206 -27.50 14.72 11.46
N GLU A 207 -26.59 13.78 11.23
CA GLU A 207 -26.88 12.53 10.56
C GLU A 207 -27.92 11.70 11.32
N LEU A 208 -28.87 11.15 10.57
CA LEU A 208 -29.85 10.20 11.07
C LEU A 208 -29.29 8.79 10.85
N ILE A 209 -29.04 8.06 11.94
CA ILE A 209 -28.60 6.66 11.90
C ILE A 209 -29.71 5.75 12.43
N PRO A 210 -30.58 5.21 11.56
CA PRO A 210 -31.58 4.23 11.95
C PRO A 210 -30.95 2.97 12.55
N GLU A 211 -31.70 2.23 13.38
CA GLU A 211 -31.21 1.00 14.04
C GLU A 211 -30.53 0.01 13.10
N PRO A 212 -31.07 -0.30 11.89
CA PRO A 212 -30.43 -1.24 10.96
C PRO A 212 -29.06 -0.78 10.45
N PHE A 213 -28.78 0.52 10.46
CA PHE A 213 -27.53 1.10 9.98
C PHE A 213 -26.46 1.21 11.07
N ARG A 214 -26.83 1.18 12.36
CA ARG A 214 -25.87 1.35 13.46
C ARG A 214 -24.68 0.37 13.41
N PRO A 215 -24.85 -0.94 13.09
CA PRO A 215 -23.72 -1.86 13.01
C PRO A 215 -22.76 -1.58 11.83
N LEU A 216 -23.17 -0.76 10.87
CA LEU A 216 -22.39 -0.42 9.67
C LEU A 216 -21.43 0.75 9.90
N PHE A 217 -21.55 1.44 11.05
CA PHE A 217 -20.75 2.60 11.38
C PHE A 217 -20.13 2.45 12.76
N ARG A 218 -19.00 3.11 12.96
CA ARG A 218 -18.33 3.27 14.25
C ARG A 218 -17.84 4.69 14.42
N THR A 219 -17.73 5.14 15.66
CA THR A 219 -16.93 6.32 15.99
C THR A 219 -15.55 5.85 16.42
N SER A 220 -14.51 6.59 16.05
CA SER A 220 -13.17 6.34 16.59
C SER A 220 -13.05 6.98 17.98
N ASP A 221 -12.22 6.40 18.84
CA ASP A 221 -11.77 7.08 20.05
C ASP A 221 -10.54 7.92 19.66
N PRO A 222 -10.69 9.25 19.45
CA PRO A 222 -9.60 10.09 18.99
C PRO A 222 -8.48 10.23 20.03
N ASP A 223 -8.79 9.88 21.28
CA ASP A 223 -7.92 10.00 22.43
C ASP A 223 -7.14 8.69 22.72
N PHE A 224 -7.39 7.61 21.98
CA PHE A 224 -6.82 6.29 22.27
C PHE A 224 -5.29 6.28 22.27
N LEU A 225 -4.66 6.79 21.20
CA LEU A 225 -3.20 6.82 21.08
C LEU A 225 -2.58 7.74 22.12
N ASP A 226 -3.11 8.95 22.27
CA ASP A 226 -2.62 9.96 23.23
C ASP A 226 -2.69 9.41 24.66
N ARG A 227 -3.74 8.65 24.98
CA ARG A 227 -3.89 7.95 26.25
C ARG A 227 -2.93 6.77 26.39
N MET A 228 -2.69 5.95 25.37
CA MET A 228 -1.72 4.85 25.44
C MET A 228 -0.28 5.31 25.58
N MET A 229 0.06 6.46 25.00
CA MET A 229 1.41 7.04 25.08
C MET A 229 1.72 7.59 26.48
N LEU A 230 0.71 7.85 27.30
CA LEU A 230 0.90 8.11 28.73
C LEU A 230 1.15 6.78 29.45
N GLY A 231 2.23 6.72 30.24
CA GLY A 231 2.47 5.58 31.13
C GLY A 231 1.28 5.30 32.05
N GLU A 232 1.12 4.05 32.51
CA GLU A 232 0.00 3.65 33.38
C GLU A 232 -0.12 4.53 34.63
N ASP A 233 1.02 4.98 35.16
CA ASP A 233 1.13 5.87 36.32
C ASP A 233 0.60 7.29 36.04
N ARG A 234 0.51 7.71 34.78
CA ARG A 234 0.10 9.06 34.36
C ARG A 234 -1.26 9.12 33.68
N GLN A 235 -2.01 8.02 33.62
CA GLN A 235 -3.34 7.98 33.01
C GLN A 235 -4.31 9.02 33.61
N HIS A 236 -4.17 9.33 34.90
CA HIS A 236 -4.95 10.33 35.61
C HIS A 236 -4.68 11.78 35.14
N GLU A 237 -3.55 12.03 34.46
CA GLU A 237 -3.18 13.32 33.86
C GLU A 237 -3.75 13.51 32.45
N PHE A 238 -4.34 12.47 31.83
CA PHE A 238 -4.79 12.50 30.43
C PHE A 238 -5.87 13.56 30.15
N ILE A 239 -5.64 14.44 29.16
CA ILE A 239 -6.59 15.48 28.75
C ILE A 239 -7.28 15.04 27.44
N PRO A 240 -8.60 14.83 27.44
CA PRO A 240 -9.37 14.58 26.22
C PRO A 240 -9.24 15.75 25.25
N ARG A 241 -9.10 15.49 23.95
CA ARG A 241 -9.01 16.55 22.92
C ARG A 241 -10.18 17.53 22.98
N ALA A 242 -11.38 17.05 23.30
CA ALA A 242 -12.57 17.89 23.46
C ALA A 242 -12.45 18.96 24.58
N ARG A 243 -11.49 18.81 25.50
CA ARG A 243 -11.21 19.74 26.61
C ARG A 243 -9.85 20.43 26.49
N LEU A 244 -9.11 20.18 25.42
CA LEU A 244 -7.78 20.71 25.27
C LEU A 244 -7.82 22.23 25.10
N LEU A 245 -7.03 22.92 25.90
CA LEU A 245 -6.80 24.36 25.81
C LEU A 245 -5.52 24.61 25.01
N GLN A 246 -5.60 25.57 24.10
CA GLN A 246 -4.48 26.07 23.32
C GLN A 246 -4.20 27.53 23.68
N LEU A 247 -2.95 27.92 23.49
CA LEU A 247 -2.50 29.28 23.64
C LEU A 247 -2.48 29.96 22.27
N SER A 248 -3.05 31.16 22.17
CA SER A 248 -3.06 31.97 20.95
C SER A 248 -1.64 32.25 20.46
N GLN A 249 -1.46 32.37 19.13
CA GLN A 249 -0.20 32.80 18.52
C GLN A 249 0.22 34.23 18.95
N GLU A 250 -0.72 35.03 19.47
CA GLU A 250 -0.45 36.36 20.01
C GLU A 250 0.13 36.33 21.44
N ALA A 251 0.10 35.17 22.10
CA ALA A 251 0.60 35.04 23.46
C ALA A 251 2.13 35.00 23.50
N THR A 252 2.68 35.46 24.62
CA THR A 252 4.12 35.48 24.86
C THR A 252 4.53 34.41 25.86
N VAL A 253 5.84 34.15 25.96
CA VAL A 253 6.40 33.30 27.02
C VAL A 253 6.05 33.82 28.42
N HIS A 254 5.87 35.13 28.59
CA HIS A 254 5.41 35.73 29.84
C HIS A 254 3.95 35.36 30.17
N ASP A 255 3.09 35.23 29.16
CA ASP A 255 1.71 34.80 29.34
C ASP A 255 1.64 33.33 29.75
N PHE A 256 2.43 32.47 29.12
CA PHE A 256 2.55 31.08 29.55
C PHE A 256 3.10 30.99 30.99
N ALA A 257 4.14 31.74 31.32
CA ALA A 257 4.67 31.76 32.69
C ALA A 257 3.62 32.24 33.70
N ALA A 258 2.81 33.24 33.35
CA ALA A 258 1.71 33.70 34.20
C ALA A 258 0.62 32.63 34.39
N LEU A 259 0.31 31.83 33.35
CA LEU A 259 -0.60 30.70 33.46
C LEU A 259 -0.07 29.64 34.42
N VAL A 260 1.22 29.31 34.35
CA VAL A 260 1.84 28.33 35.25
C VAL A 260 1.91 28.85 36.68
N ASP A 261 2.38 30.07 36.88
CA ASP A 261 2.58 30.69 38.20
C ASP A 261 1.26 30.92 38.95
N ALA A 262 0.13 30.99 38.23
CA ALA A 262 -1.20 31.09 38.83
C ALA A 262 -1.71 29.77 39.43
N GLN A 263 -1.08 28.64 39.15
CA GLN A 263 -1.53 27.33 39.64
C GLN A 263 -1.04 27.03 41.06
N PRO A 264 -1.84 26.36 41.90
CA PRO A 264 -1.39 25.86 43.20
C PRO A 264 -0.20 24.88 43.09
N SER A 265 -0.08 24.20 41.95
CA SER A 265 0.97 23.22 41.63
C SER A 265 2.04 23.78 40.67
N ALA A 266 2.23 25.10 40.60
CA ALA A 266 3.16 25.78 39.68
C ALA A 266 4.55 25.13 39.64
N LYS A 267 5.13 24.83 40.82
CA LYS A 267 6.44 24.17 40.92
C LYS A 267 6.47 22.84 40.15
N LYS A 268 5.44 22.00 40.30
CA LYS A 268 5.38 20.68 39.66
C LYS A 268 5.24 20.79 38.13
N ILE A 269 4.53 21.81 37.66
CA ILE A 269 4.44 22.11 36.22
C ILE A 269 5.81 22.54 35.70
N TRP A 270 6.50 23.44 36.40
CA TRP A 270 7.86 23.85 36.03
C TRP A 270 8.87 22.70 36.11
N ASP A 271 8.73 21.77 37.07
CA ASP A 271 9.55 20.54 37.12
C ASP A 271 9.36 19.69 35.84
N ARG A 272 8.12 19.56 35.34
CA ARG A 272 7.85 18.84 34.08
C ARG A 272 8.42 19.55 32.85
N VAL A 273 8.32 20.87 32.82
CA VAL A 273 8.94 21.68 31.77
C VAL A 273 10.47 21.53 31.80
N ALA A 274 11.07 21.51 33.00
CA ALA A 274 12.50 21.25 33.19
C ALA A 274 12.91 19.85 32.71
N GLU A 275 12.15 18.80 33.06
CA GLU A 275 12.35 17.44 32.55
C GLU A 275 12.38 17.42 31.02
N HIS A 276 11.41 18.08 30.36
CA HIS A 276 11.35 18.15 28.90
C HIS A 276 12.56 18.88 28.29
N LEU A 277 12.93 20.04 28.84
CA LEU A 277 14.11 20.79 28.42
C LEU A 277 15.40 19.98 28.57
N ASN A 278 15.49 19.16 29.61
CA ASN A 278 16.64 18.31 29.89
C ASN A 278 16.70 17.07 28.97
N LEU A 279 15.56 16.54 28.54
CA LEU A 279 15.51 15.43 27.58
C LEU A 279 15.89 15.88 26.16
N ASN A 280 15.57 17.12 25.80
CA ASN A 280 15.87 17.70 24.48
C ASN A 280 17.23 18.44 24.43
N ARG A 281 18.18 18.06 25.29
CA ARG A 281 19.54 18.61 25.24
C ARG A 281 20.29 18.01 24.05
N TYR A 282 20.55 18.83 23.03
CA TYR A 282 21.31 18.45 21.83
C TYR A 282 22.84 18.44 22.01
N SER A 283 23.35 18.81 23.19
CA SER A 283 24.78 18.80 23.53
C SER A 283 24.99 18.19 24.92
N GLU A 284 26.01 17.35 25.05
CA GLU A 284 26.43 16.75 26.34
C GLU A 284 26.89 17.81 27.36
N ASP A 285 27.29 19.00 26.89
CA ASP A 285 27.75 20.12 27.73
C ASP A 285 26.61 21.03 28.24
N ALA A 286 25.35 20.75 27.89
CA ALA A 286 24.23 21.57 28.33
C ALA A 286 23.86 21.28 29.80
N GLU A 287 23.97 22.32 30.65
CA GLU A 287 23.59 22.24 32.07
C GLU A 287 22.13 21.80 32.24
N GLU A 288 21.89 20.84 33.16
CA GLU A 288 20.51 20.49 33.53
C GLU A 288 19.86 21.67 34.24
N VAL A 289 18.61 21.95 33.89
CA VAL A 289 17.81 22.96 34.57
C VAL A 289 16.85 22.31 35.55
N ASP A 290 16.63 22.94 36.71
CA ASP A 290 15.53 22.61 37.62
C ASP A 290 14.29 23.47 37.29
N ALA A 291 13.21 23.39 38.08
CA ALA A 291 12.01 24.20 37.85
C ALA A 291 12.28 25.72 37.76
N ALA A 292 13.14 26.26 38.62
CA ALA A 292 13.46 27.68 38.62
C ALA A 292 14.32 28.05 37.39
N GLY A 293 15.30 27.20 37.07
CA GLY A 293 16.15 27.33 35.88
C GLY A 293 15.35 27.21 34.58
N ALA A 294 14.35 26.33 34.51
CA ALA A 294 13.48 26.17 33.35
C ALA A 294 12.64 27.42 33.09
N ARG A 295 12.03 27.97 34.14
CA ARG A 295 11.29 29.24 34.08
C ARG A 295 12.19 30.38 33.61
N ASP A 296 13.35 30.54 34.23
CA ASP A 296 14.29 31.60 33.88
C ASP A 296 14.86 31.46 32.47
N LYS A 297 15.14 30.23 32.03
CA LYS A 297 15.63 29.94 30.68
C LYS A 297 14.60 30.35 29.63
N LEU A 298 13.35 29.94 29.79
CA LEU A 298 12.26 30.31 28.88
C LEU A 298 12.04 31.83 28.83
N LEU A 299 12.09 32.52 29.97
CA LEU A 299 11.91 33.98 30.01
C LEU A 299 13.07 34.77 29.38
N ARG A 300 14.28 34.20 29.34
CA ARG A 300 15.47 34.83 28.72
C ARG A 300 15.56 34.56 27.22
N ASP A 301 14.87 33.54 26.73
CA ASP A 301 14.85 33.16 25.32
C ASP A 301 13.41 33.02 24.79
N PRO A 302 12.77 34.14 24.43
CA PRO A 302 11.41 34.13 23.89
C PRO A 302 11.28 33.47 22.52
N GLU A 303 12.37 33.36 21.75
CA GLU A 303 12.37 32.68 20.44
C GLU A 303 12.33 31.15 20.64
N GLY A 304 13.13 30.65 21.60
CA GLY A 304 13.11 29.23 22.00
C GLY A 304 11.77 28.74 22.56
N PHE A 305 10.89 29.63 23.02
CA PHE A 305 9.53 29.27 23.48
C PHE A 305 8.69 28.61 22.38
N TRP A 306 8.75 29.13 21.15
CA TRP A 306 8.01 28.57 20.02
C TRP A 306 8.68 27.33 19.44
N GLU A 307 10.01 27.25 19.53
CA GLU A 307 10.79 26.06 19.15
C GLU A 307 10.46 24.83 20.03
N LEU A 308 10.06 25.05 21.29
CA LEU A 308 9.77 24.01 22.28
C LEU A 308 8.39 23.34 22.16
N SER A 309 7.67 23.53 21.05
CA SER A 309 6.28 23.09 20.86
C SER A 309 5.37 23.57 22.01
N VAL A 310 4.79 24.76 21.84
CA VAL A 310 3.86 25.36 22.83
C VAL A 310 2.72 24.42 23.22
N ASP A 311 2.25 23.58 22.30
CA ASP A 311 1.25 22.54 22.59
C ASP A 311 1.74 21.54 23.65
N HIS A 312 3.02 21.17 23.62
CA HIS A 312 3.60 20.30 24.63
C HIS A 312 3.64 20.97 26.01
N LEU A 313 4.03 22.25 26.05
CA LEU A 313 4.05 23.03 27.30
C LEU A 313 2.64 23.18 27.89
N MET A 314 1.66 23.45 27.03
CA MET A 314 0.24 23.51 27.41
C MET A 314 -0.28 22.15 27.90
N ASN A 315 0.18 21.04 27.33
CA ASN A 315 -0.14 19.69 27.80
C ASN A 315 0.45 19.40 29.18
N GLN A 316 1.70 19.81 29.47
CA GLN A 316 2.26 19.63 30.82
C GLN A 316 1.50 20.45 31.87
N TRP A 317 1.16 21.70 31.55
CA TRP A 317 0.37 22.56 32.43
C TRP A 317 -0.99 21.95 32.77
N GLN A 318 -1.78 21.60 31.74
CA GLN A 318 -3.11 21.03 31.90
C GLN A 318 -3.07 19.63 32.54
N GLY A 319 -2.08 18.82 32.18
CA GLY A 319 -1.96 17.44 32.64
C GLY A 319 -1.65 17.38 34.13
N VAL A 320 -0.75 18.26 34.61
CA VAL A 320 -0.49 18.37 36.05
C VAL A 320 -1.72 18.87 36.80
N CYS A 321 -2.39 19.94 36.35
CA CYS A 321 -3.63 20.41 36.99
C CYS A 321 -4.66 19.28 37.11
N ARG A 322 -4.89 18.54 36.02
CA ARG A 322 -5.80 17.41 35.99
C ARG A 322 -5.37 16.27 36.91
N GLY A 323 -4.07 15.96 36.98
CA GLY A 323 -3.53 14.93 37.87
C GLY A 323 -3.80 15.23 39.36
N TYR A 324 -3.86 16.51 39.73
CA TYR A 324 -4.28 16.96 41.06
C TYR A 324 -5.81 17.12 41.22
N GLY A 325 -6.59 16.78 40.19
CA GLY A 325 -8.05 16.87 40.19
C GLY A 325 -8.57 18.31 40.17
N VAL A 326 -7.79 19.27 39.66
CA VAL A 326 -8.17 20.68 39.58
C VAL A 326 -8.26 21.16 38.13
N ASP A 327 -9.25 22.00 37.85
CA ASP A 327 -9.31 22.70 36.56
C ASP A 327 -8.23 23.79 36.51
N PRO A 328 -7.56 24.01 35.36
CA PRO A 328 -6.54 25.04 35.24
C PRO A 328 -7.09 26.44 35.52
N ILE A 329 -6.40 27.21 36.37
CA ILE A 329 -6.76 28.59 36.66
C ILE A 329 -6.27 29.49 35.53
N ILE A 330 -7.16 30.22 34.87
CA ILE A 330 -6.80 31.19 33.83
C ILE A 330 -6.95 32.61 34.41
N PRO A 331 -5.86 33.35 34.66
CA PRO A 331 -5.95 34.71 35.15
C PRO A 331 -6.68 35.64 34.17
N GLU A 332 -7.31 36.69 34.68
CA GLU A 332 -8.13 37.62 33.88
C GLU A 332 -7.39 38.16 32.66
N ALA A 333 -6.11 38.54 32.83
CA ALA A 333 -5.28 39.11 31.77
C ALA A 333 -5.01 38.14 30.61
N GLN A 334 -5.03 36.82 30.86
CA GLN A 334 -4.74 35.78 29.86
C GLN A 334 -6.01 35.13 29.29
N ARG A 335 -7.22 35.45 29.77
CA ARG A 335 -8.47 34.82 29.29
C ARG A 335 -8.70 34.98 27.79
N GLY A 336 -8.28 36.10 27.19
CA GLY A 336 -8.39 36.33 25.74
C GLY A 336 -7.41 35.50 24.91
N LEU A 337 -6.36 34.97 25.54
CA LEU A 337 -5.25 34.27 24.91
C LEU A 337 -5.36 32.74 25.02
N VAL A 338 -6.18 32.21 25.93
CA VAL A 338 -6.43 30.77 26.09
C VAL A 338 -7.77 30.41 25.48
N ARG A 339 -7.79 29.44 24.56
CA ARG A 339 -9.01 29.01 23.87
C ARG A 339 -9.13 27.50 23.86
N SER A 340 -10.36 27.00 23.78
CA SER A 340 -10.57 25.59 23.47
C SER A 340 -10.29 25.35 21.99
N GLU A 341 -9.45 24.36 21.68
CA GLU A 341 -9.17 23.95 20.30
C GLU A 341 -10.47 23.65 19.53
N ARG A 342 -11.39 22.95 20.20
CA ARG A 342 -12.70 22.59 19.63
C ARG A 342 -13.53 23.82 19.29
N GLU A 343 -13.63 24.79 20.21
CA GLU A 343 -14.40 26.01 19.97
C GLU A 343 -13.82 26.84 18.84
N GLU A 344 -12.49 26.90 18.75
CA GLU A 344 -11.80 27.59 17.67
C GLU A 344 -12.04 26.92 16.31
N GLN A 345 -11.96 25.58 16.25
CA GLN A 345 -12.26 24.84 15.03
C GLN A 345 -13.72 25.02 14.59
N LEU A 346 -14.67 24.99 15.53
CA LEU A 346 -16.09 25.26 15.26
C LEU A 346 -16.35 26.70 14.81
N ALA A 347 -15.59 27.67 15.34
CA ALA A 347 -15.70 29.08 14.93
C ALA A 347 -15.13 29.31 13.52
N ARG A 348 -14.06 28.59 13.14
CA ARG A 348 -13.41 28.69 11.82
C ARG A 348 -14.17 27.94 10.73
N ASP A 349 -14.73 26.77 11.03
CA ASP A 349 -15.49 25.96 10.08
C ASP A 349 -16.81 25.48 10.70
N ARG A 350 -17.93 26.06 10.25
CA ARG A 350 -19.28 25.66 10.69
C ARG A 350 -19.63 24.22 10.31
N GLY A 351 -18.96 23.66 9.30
CA GLY A 351 -19.10 22.28 8.88
C GLY A 351 -18.17 21.32 9.62
N PHE A 352 -17.36 21.81 10.57
CA PHE A 352 -16.42 20.97 11.31
C PHE A 352 -17.15 19.84 12.06
N VAL A 353 -16.67 18.62 11.86
CA VAL A 353 -17.16 17.41 12.54
C VAL A 353 -16.10 17.01 13.58
N PRO A 354 -16.41 17.15 14.89
CA PRO A 354 -15.49 16.74 15.95
C PRO A 354 -15.04 15.28 15.78
N PRO A 355 -13.76 14.95 16.01
CA PRO A 355 -13.24 13.59 15.80
C PRO A 355 -14.04 12.50 16.52
N GLU A 356 -14.51 12.75 17.74
CA GLU A 356 -15.33 11.81 18.52
C GLU A 356 -16.76 11.63 17.99
N GLU A 357 -17.25 12.60 17.22
CA GLU A 357 -18.55 12.53 16.52
C GLU A 357 -18.39 12.02 15.09
N ARG A 358 -17.16 11.85 14.60
CA ARG A 358 -16.90 11.42 13.23
C ARG A 358 -17.29 9.97 13.07
N LEU A 359 -18.16 9.71 12.10
CA LEU A 359 -18.51 8.36 11.73
C LEU A 359 -17.48 7.83 10.74
N HIS A 360 -17.11 6.59 10.98
CA HIS A 360 -16.33 5.76 10.08
C HIS A 360 -17.19 4.58 9.64
N GLN A 361 -17.00 4.14 8.42
CA GLN A 361 -17.62 2.91 7.96
C GLN A 361 -16.96 1.71 8.65
N GLN A 362 -17.77 0.72 9.00
CA GLN A 362 -17.28 -0.54 9.55
C GLN A 362 -16.67 -1.37 8.40
N GLU A 363 -15.40 -1.72 8.52
CA GLU A 363 -14.72 -2.56 7.53
C GLU A 363 -15.28 -3.99 7.55
N ALA A 364 -15.32 -4.60 6.37
CA ALA A 364 -15.75 -5.98 6.22
C ALA A 364 -14.67 -6.91 6.82
N PRO A 365 -15.00 -7.74 7.83
CA PRO A 365 -14.01 -8.58 8.52
C PRO A 365 -13.53 -9.77 7.68
N GLU A 366 -14.20 -10.04 6.56
CA GLU A 366 -14.02 -11.18 5.68
C GLU A 366 -13.52 -10.76 4.30
N GLY A 367 -12.61 -9.79 4.27
CA GLY A 367 -12.02 -9.33 3.02
C GLY A 367 -11.32 -10.45 2.25
N TYR A 368 -11.42 -10.46 0.92
CA TYR A 368 -10.78 -11.43 0.04
C TYR A 368 -10.22 -10.76 -1.21
N GLN A 369 -9.31 -11.45 -1.89
CA GLN A 369 -8.75 -11.00 -3.16
C GLN A 369 -8.86 -12.10 -4.21
N VAL A 370 -9.28 -11.74 -5.42
CA VAL A 370 -9.39 -12.67 -6.55
C VAL A 370 -8.51 -12.18 -7.69
N LEU A 371 -7.63 -13.05 -8.17
CA LEU A 371 -6.85 -12.87 -9.39
C LEU A 371 -7.64 -13.51 -10.54
N LEU A 372 -8.29 -12.67 -11.34
CA LEU A 372 -9.21 -13.08 -12.41
C LEU A 372 -8.59 -12.87 -13.79
N PHE A 373 -8.50 -13.95 -14.56
CA PHE A 373 -8.23 -13.92 -15.99
C PHE A 373 -9.46 -13.42 -16.74
N ARG A 374 -9.46 -12.16 -17.16
CA ARG A 374 -10.54 -11.56 -17.95
C ARG A 374 -10.25 -11.71 -19.43
N GLU A 375 -11.16 -12.33 -20.17
CA GLU A 375 -11.02 -12.43 -21.63
C GLU A 375 -11.16 -11.05 -22.30
N LEU A 376 -10.23 -10.74 -23.21
CA LEU A 376 -10.25 -9.53 -24.03
C LEU A 376 -11.09 -9.73 -25.30
N GLU A 377 -11.78 -8.67 -25.73
CA GLU A 377 -12.63 -8.70 -26.92
C GLU A 377 -11.82 -8.84 -28.22
N THR A 378 -10.65 -8.20 -28.27
CA THR A 378 -9.76 -8.17 -29.44
C THR A 378 -8.55 -9.06 -29.23
N VAL A 379 -8.26 -9.88 -30.24
CA VAL A 379 -7.07 -10.73 -30.29
C VAL A 379 -6.20 -10.23 -31.45
N PRO A 380 -5.00 -9.67 -31.21
CA PRO A 380 -4.11 -9.30 -32.29
C PRO A 380 -3.77 -10.51 -33.17
N SER A 381 -3.66 -10.30 -34.48
CA SER A 381 -3.43 -11.36 -35.46
C SER A 381 -2.08 -12.09 -35.31
N GLU A 382 -1.12 -11.47 -34.63
CA GLU A 382 0.27 -11.93 -34.55
C GLU A 382 0.63 -12.65 -33.24
N VAL A 383 -0.31 -12.85 -32.31
CA VAL A 383 -0.09 -13.35 -30.94
C VAL A 383 0.65 -14.69 -30.87
N PHE A 384 0.51 -15.52 -31.90
CA PHE A 384 1.16 -16.85 -31.99
C PHE A 384 2.20 -16.93 -33.10
N THR A 385 2.61 -15.80 -33.69
CA THR A 385 3.80 -15.74 -34.55
C THR A 385 5.06 -15.88 -33.67
N SER A 386 6.19 -16.29 -34.26
CA SER A 386 7.39 -16.86 -33.59
C SER A 386 7.68 -16.36 -32.17
N ALA A 387 7.93 -17.30 -31.24
CA ALA A 387 8.34 -16.96 -29.87
C ALA A 387 9.68 -16.20 -29.85
N PRO A 388 9.86 -15.21 -28.95
CA PRO A 388 11.16 -14.58 -28.73
C PRO A 388 12.22 -15.63 -28.41
N SER A 389 13.42 -15.46 -28.96
CA SER A 389 14.53 -16.38 -28.68
C SER A 389 15.01 -16.17 -27.25
N THR A 390 14.78 -17.16 -26.37
CA THR A 390 15.24 -17.12 -24.97
C THR A 390 16.75 -16.87 -24.87
N GLY A 391 17.55 -17.35 -25.84
CA GLY A 391 18.99 -17.12 -25.88
C GLY A 391 19.36 -15.66 -26.11
N ALA A 392 18.75 -15.01 -27.10
CA ALA A 392 19.03 -13.60 -27.40
C ALA A 392 18.59 -12.68 -26.26
N GLU A 393 17.41 -12.92 -25.69
CA GLU A 393 16.91 -12.11 -24.57
C GLU A 393 17.72 -12.34 -23.28
N ARG A 394 18.22 -13.57 -23.05
CA ARG A 394 19.15 -13.84 -21.94
C ARG A 394 20.44 -13.05 -22.09
N GLU A 395 21.02 -13.01 -23.29
CA GLU A 395 22.26 -12.28 -23.56
C GLU A 395 22.08 -10.78 -23.33
N GLU A 396 20.97 -10.19 -23.82
CA GLU A 396 20.68 -8.77 -23.60
C GLU A 396 20.43 -8.48 -22.11
N PHE A 397 19.70 -9.34 -21.41
CA PHE A 397 19.45 -9.17 -19.97
C PHE A 397 20.73 -9.27 -19.13
N VAL A 398 21.60 -10.24 -19.41
CA VAL A 398 22.92 -10.34 -18.77
C VAL A 398 23.78 -9.10 -19.08
N GLY A 399 23.71 -8.59 -20.31
CA GLY A 399 24.36 -7.34 -20.72
C GLY A 399 23.88 -6.14 -19.90
N ALA A 400 22.56 -5.98 -19.77
CA ALA A 400 21.95 -4.91 -19.00
C ALA A 400 22.27 -5.03 -17.49
N LEU A 401 22.28 -6.24 -16.92
CA LEU A 401 22.69 -6.49 -15.53
C LEU A 401 24.15 -6.08 -15.27
N ARG A 402 25.07 -6.37 -16.19
CA ARG A 402 26.47 -5.94 -16.08
C ARG A 402 26.61 -4.42 -16.05
N GLU A 403 25.84 -3.75 -16.90
CA GLU A 403 25.84 -2.29 -16.95
C GLU A 403 25.24 -1.66 -15.69
N ALA A 404 24.10 -2.19 -15.22
CA ALA A 404 23.48 -1.77 -13.97
C ALA A 404 24.38 -2.01 -12.76
N GLN A 405 25.06 -3.16 -12.71
CA GLN A 405 26.07 -3.44 -11.70
C GLN A 405 27.18 -2.40 -11.70
N ALA A 406 27.79 -2.12 -12.86
CA ALA A 406 28.91 -1.19 -12.96
C ALA A 406 28.51 0.23 -12.53
N PHE A 407 27.30 0.67 -12.89
CA PHE A 407 26.75 1.93 -12.43
C PHE A 407 26.49 1.93 -10.92
N ALA A 408 25.81 0.90 -10.40
CA ALA A 408 25.50 0.76 -8.98
C ALA A 408 26.76 0.71 -8.11
N GLU A 409 27.83 0.08 -8.59
CA GLU A 409 29.12 0.03 -7.90
C GLU A 409 29.80 1.40 -7.86
N LYS A 410 29.80 2.12 -8.99
CA LYS A 410 30.37 3.47 -9.10
C LYS A 410 29.67 4.48 -8.19
N GLU A 411 28.34 4.43 -8.14
CA GLU A 411 27.51 5.39 -7.40
C GLU A 411 27.11 4.88 -5.99
N HIS A 412 27.71 3.78 -5.52
CA HIS A 412 27.45 3.17 -4.21
C HIS A 412 25.96 2.89 -3.93
N SER A 413 25.24 2.46 -4.97
CA SER A 413 23.81 2.14 -4.87
C SER A 413 23.57 0.87 -4.03
N PRO A 414 22.53 0.86 -3.16
CA PRO A 414 22.20 -0.31 -2.35
C PRO A 414 21.71 -1.53 -3.17
N PHE A 415 21.39 -1.33 -4.45
CA PHE A 415 20.89 -2.40 -5.34
C PHE A 415 22.00 -3.20 -6.03
N LEU A 416 23.27 -2.86 -5.80
CA LEU A 416 24.42 -3.53 -6.42
C LEU A 416 24.34 -5.06 -6.28
N GLU A 417 24.05 -5.56 -5.08
CA GLU A 417 24.01 -6.99 -4.83
C GLU A 417 22.82 -7.68 -5.52
N ALA A 418 21.69 -7.00 -5.72
CA ALA A 418 20.55 -7.57 -6.44
C ALA A 418 20.93 -7.91 -7.89
N PHE A 419 21.60 -6.98 -8.59
CA PHE A 419 22.06 -7.20 -9.96
C PHE A 419 23.16 -8.27 -10.05
N LYS A 420 24.13 -8.21 -9.12
CA LYS A 420 25.19 -9.23 -9.04
C LYS A 420 24.61 -10.63 -8.81
N LEU A 421 23.64 -10.75 -7.91
CA LEU A 421 23.04 -12.02 -7.54
C LEU A 421 22.19 -12.60 -8.67
N ALA A 422 21.37 -11.77 -9.33
CA ALA A 422 20.61 -12.19 -10.51
C ALA A 422 21.53 -12.69 -11.64
N ARG A 423 22.63 -11.99 -11.91
CA ARG A 423 23.63 -12.42 -12.88
C ARG A 423 24.31 -13.72 -12.46
N PHE A 424 24.71 -13.83 -11.19
CA PHE A 424 25.33 -15.04 -10.64
C PHE A 424 24.44 -16.27 -10.84
N VAL A 425 23.14 -16.17 -10.56
CA VAL A 425 22.16 -17.25 -10.78
C VAL A 425 22.11 -17.68 -12.25
N LEU A 426 22.26 -16.75 -13.20
CA LEU A 426 22.26 -17.08 -14.63
C LEU A 426 23.58 -17.68 -15.13
N GLU A 427 24.71 -17.37 -14.49
CA GLU A 427 26.05 -17.72 -15.01
C GLU A 427 26.73 -18.85 -14.23
N THR A 428 26.27 -19.17 -13.01
CA THR A 428 26.97 -20.12 -12.12
C THR A 428 26.75 -21.58 -12.50
N ASP A 429 27.79 -22.41 -12.46
CA ASP A 429 27.66 -23.87 -12.55
C ASP A 429 27.76 -24.57 -11.18
N ALA A 430 27.87 -23.80 -10.09
CA ALA A 430 28.17 -24.34 -8.76
C ALA A 430 27.01 -25.15 -8.14
N TRP A 431 25.78 -24.99 -8.64
CA TRP A 431 24.59 -25.66 -8.13
C TRP A 431 23.54 -25.87 -9.22
N ARG A 432 22.58 -26.76 -8.96
CA ARG A 432 21.41 -26.98 -9.82
C ARG A 432 20.13 -26.82 -9.01
N LEU A 433 19.11 -26.24 -9.65
CA LEU A 433 17.76 -26.06 -9.14
C LEU A 433 16.86 -27.26 -9.45
N SER A 434 17.08 -27.91 -10.59
CA SER A 434 16.24 -29.01 -11.12
C SER A 434 16.60 -30.40 -10.60
N SER A 435 17.71 -30.56 -9.89
CA SER A 435 18.25 -31.89 -9.56
C SER A 435 17.55 -32.58 -8.39
N GLU A 436 17.02 -31.81 -7.44
CA GLU A 436 16.45 -32.30 -6.19
C GLU A 436 15.31 -31.38 -5.75
N ARG A 437 14.40 -31.89 -4.91
CA ARG A 437 13.34 -31.07 -4.30
C ARG A 437 13.97 -29.93 -3.48
N LEU A 438 13.44 -28.72 -3.61
CA LEU A 438 13.85 -27.54 -2.86
C LEU A 438 13.34 -27.60 -1.41
N SER A 439 13.90 -28.51 -0.60
CA SER A 439 13.65 -28.55 0.85
C SER A 439 14.36 -27.40 1.58
N ASP A 440 13.98 -27.14 2.83
CA ASP A 440 14.62 -26.12 3.68
C ASP A 440 16.15 -26.36 3.80
N GLU A 441 16.57 -27.61 3.94
CA GLU A 441 18.01 -27.95 3.98
C GLU A 441 18.69 -27.63 2.66
N ARG A 442 18.01 -27.86 1.53
CA ARG A 442 18.57 -27.52 0.21
C ARG A 442 18.68 -26.02 0.04
N VAL A 443 17.66 -25.26 0.44
CA VAL A 443 17.70 -23.79 0.41
C VAL A 443 18.88 -23.27 1.22
N GLU A 444 19.15 -23.85 2.39
CA GLU A 444 20.29 -23.45 3.22
C GLU A 444 21.65 -23.75 2.57
N VAL A 445 21.77 -24.86 1.84
CA VAL A 445 22.98 -25.15 1.03
C VAL A 445 23.17 -24.10 -0.07
N LEU A 446 22.10 -23.64 -0.71
CA LEU A 446 22.16 -22.60 -1.74
C LEU A 446 22.57 -21.24 -1.16
N ARG A 447 22.01 -20.89 0.00
CA ARG A 447 22.37 -19.69 0.77
C ARG A 447 23.86 -19.65 1.10
N LYS A 448 24.36 -20.74 1.67
CA LYS A 448 25.79 -20.88 1.98
C LYS A 448 26.68 -20.80 0.73
N THR A 449 26.24 -21.37 -0.40
CA THR A 449 27.00 -21.28 -1.66
C THR A 449 27.12 -19.83 -2.15
N VAL A 450 26.08 -19.02 -1.93
CA VAL A 450 26.09 -17.58 -2.26
C VAL A 450 26.98 -16.80 -1.28
N GLU A 451 26.96 -17.11 0.01
CA GLU A 451 27.87 -16.52 1.00
C GLU A 451 29.34 -16.87 0.70
N ASP A 452 29.64 -18.13 0.40
CA ASP A 452 30.97 -18.60 0.01
C ASP A 452 31.47 -17.93 -1.29
N ALA A 453 30.55 -17.44 -2.14
CA ALA A 453 30.86 -16.66 -3.33
C ALA A 453 31.10 -15.15 -3.05
N GLY A 454 31.04 -14.73 -1.78
CA GLY A 454 31.37 -13.38 -1.33
C GLY A 454 30.19 -12.40 -1.34
N PHE A 455 28.96 -12.89 -1.33
CA PHE A 455 27.76 -12.07 -1.16
C PHE A 455 27.46 -11.83 0.33
N SER A 456 26.73 -10.75 0.63
CA SER A 456 26.29 -10.46 2.00
C SER A 456 25.25 -11.47 2.52
N GLU A 457 25.09 -11.50 3.84
CA GLU A 457 24.01 -12.23 4.52
C GLU A 457 22.63 -11.79 4.02
N GLN A 458 22.44 -10.49 3.79
CA GLN A 458 21.20 -9.94 3.25
C GLN A 458 20.90 -10.49 1.84
N ALA A 459 21.90 -10.58 0.96
CA ALA A 459 21.75 -11.15 -0.37
C ALA A 459 21.40 -12.65 -0.30
N SER A 460 22.02 -13.40 0.61
CA SER A 460 21.71 -14.80 0.91
C SER A 460 20.27 -14.99 1.41
N GLU A 461 19.80 -14.15 2.33
CA GLU A 461 18.41 -14.17 2.80
C GLU A 461 17.40 -13.83 1.70
N VAL A 462 17.71 -12.86 0.84
CA VAL A 462 16.88 -12.54 -0.32
C VAL A 462 16.80 -13.73 -1.26
N LEU A 463 17.92 -14.40 -1.55
CA LEU A 463 17.93 -15.63 -2.34
C LEU A 463 17.02 -16.69 -1.72
N GLY A 464 17.21 -17.00 -0.44
CA GLY A 464 16.43 -18.03 0.26
C GLY A 464 14.92 -17.79 0.15
N ARG A 465 14.48 -16.55 0.37
CA ARG A 465 13.07 -16.15 0.20
C ARG A 465 12.57 -16.29 -1.24
N LYS A 466 13.39 -15.99 -2.25
CA LYS A 466 12.99 -16.09 -3.66
C LYS A 466 13.04 -17.51 -4.22
N VAL A 467 13.96 -18.35 -3.74
CA VAL A 467 14.05 -19.77 -4.15
C VAL A 467 12.80 -20.54 -3.76
N GLY A 468 12.20 -20.25 -2.59
CA GLY A 468 10.94 -20.89 -2.18
C GLY A 468 9.81 -20.74 -3.21
N VAL A 469 9.82 -19.67 -4.01
CA VAL A 469 8.83 -19.46 -5.08
C VAL A 469 8.97 -20.48 -6.22
N LEU A 470 10.15 -21.07 -6.41
CA LEU A 470 10.37 -22.07 -7.45
C LEU A 470 9.71 -23.42 -7.13
N ALA A 471 9.44 -23.71 -5.86
CA ALA A 471 8.79 -24.94 -5.42
C ALA A 471 7.42 -25.15 -6.12
N TYR A 472 6.70 -24.06 -6.41
CA TYR A 472 5.40 -24.10 -7.11
C TYR A 472 5.49 -24.63 -8.55
N PHE A 473 6.69 -24.62 -9.14
CA PHE A 473 6.91 -25.06 -10.51
C PHE A 473 7.45 -26.49 -10.62
N GLU A 474 8.02 -27.06 -9.55
CA GLU A 474 8.69 -28.37 -9.57
C GLU A 474 7.82 -29.49 -10.16
N GLN A 475 6.51 -29.47 -9.89
CA GLN A 475 5.55 -30.45 -10.39
C GLN A 475 5.43 -30.48 -11.92
N PHE A 476 5.77 -29.38 -12.58
CA PHE A 476 5.78 -29.27 -14.03
C PHE A 476 7.13 -29.68 -14.64
N GLN A 477 8.11 -30.04 -13.80
CA GLN A 477 9.46 -30.43 -14.20
C GLN A 477 10.13 -29.42 -15.16
N PRO A 478 10.14 -28.12 -14.82
CA PRO A 478 10.73 -27.09 -15.67
C PRO A 478 12.22 -27.35 -15.89
N SER A 479 12.71 -26.93 -17.05
CA SER A 479 14.14 -26.95 -17.36
C SER A 479 14.94 -26.09 -16.36
N GLU A 480 16.21 -26.47 -16.14
CA GLU A 480 17.14 -25.71 -15.29
C GLU A 480 17.24 -24.24 -15.72
N ASP A 481 17.32 -23.99 -17.03
CA ASP A 481 17.39 -22.65 -17.59
C ASP A 481 16.14 -21.82 -17.24
N LYS A 482 14.95 -22.43 -17.29
CA LYS A 482 13.69 -21.77 -16.93
C LYS A 482 13.63 -21.39 -15.46
N LEU A 483 14.01 -22.31 -14.56
CA LEU A 483 14.07 -22.06 -13.12
C LEU A 483 15.05 -20.93 -12.78
N ARG A 484 16.24 -20.95 -13.39
CA ARG A 484 17.24 -19.90 -13.22
C ARG A 484 16.77 -18.56 -13.77
N GLY A 485 16.13 -18.56 -14.93
CA GLY A 485 15.53 -17.36 -15.51
C GLY A 485 14.46 -16.75 -14.60
N LEU A 486 13.55 -17.57 -14.06
CA LEU A 486 12.51 -17.11 -13.12
C LEU A 486 13.13 -16.50 -11.86
N LEU A 487 14.13 -17.17 -11.29
CA LEU A 487 14.82 -16.68 -10.10
C LEU A 487 15.59 -15.39 -10.37
N ALA A 488 16.32 -15.32 -11.49
CA ALA A 488 17.08 -14.13 -11.87
C ALA A 488 16.17 -12.92 -12.11
N CYS A 489 15.06 -13.09 -12.84
CA CYS A 489 14.05 -12.04 -12.99
C CYS A 489 13.47 -11.65 -11.63
N ALA A 490 13.22 -12.61 -10.74
CA ALA A 490 12.67 -12.33 -9.43
C ALA A 490 13.62 -11.55 -8.50
N LEU A 491 14.93 -11.73 -8.66
CA LEU A 491 15.98 -11.05 -7.91
C LEU A 491 16.28 -9.66 -8.48
N ALA A 492 16.25 -9.52 -9.81
CA ALA A 492 16.52 -8.26 -10.50
C ALA A 492 15.30 -7.33 -10.60
N ASN A 493 14.09 -7.82 -10.27
CA ASN A 493 12.89 -6.99 -10.23
C ASN A 493 12.90 -6.07 -8.99
N VAL A 494 13.67 -4.99 -9.11
CA VAL A 494 13.85 -3.91 -8.12
C VAL A 494 13.03 -2.66 -8.47
N PHE A 495 12.13 -2.78 -9.44
CA PHE A 495 11.32 -1.68 -9.96
C PHE A 495 9.95 -1.63 -9.27
N GLY A 496 9.55 -0.42 -8.84
CA GLY A 496 8.23 -0.16 -8.23
C GLY A 496 8.19 -0.37 -6.72
N GLY A 497 7.29 0.37 -6.05
CA GLY A 497 7.19 0.45 -4.59
C GLY A 497 8.09 1.53 -3.98
N MET A 498 7.88 1.84 -2.70
CA MET A 498 8.66 2.84 -1.96
C MET A 498 10.06 2.30 -1.63
N GLY A 499 11.09 3.09 -1.90
CA GLY A 499 12.49 2.71 -1.73
C GLY A 499 12.99 1.78 -2.83
N SER A 500 12.40 1.82 -4.03
CA SER A 500 12.78 1.00 -5.18
C SER A 500 13.97 1.58 -5.94
N TRP A 501 14.49 0.84 -6.92
CA TRP A 501 15.58 1.33 -7.78
C TRP A 501 15.22 2.68 -8.41
N ASN A 502 13.96 2.85 -8.80
CA ASN A 502 13.43 4.05 -9.46
C ASN A 502 13.37 5.29 -8.57
N ASP A 503 13.44 5.12 -7.25
CA ASP A 503 13.38 6.23 -6.29
C ASP A 503 14.76 6.87 -6.06
N GLN A 504 15.82 6.33 -6.67
CA GLN A 504 17.14 6.92 -6.57
C GLN A 504 17.23 8.20 -7.39
N TYR A 505 17.91 9.18 -6.79
CA TYR A 505 18.20 10.46 -7.38
C TYR A 505 19.70 10.73 -7.25
N PHE A 506 20.31 11.22 -8.33
CA PHE A 506 21.74 11.54 -8.36
C PHE A 506 21.93 13.02 -8.65
N GLU A 507 22.75 13.70 -7.84
CA GLU A 507 22.88 15.17 -7.86
C GLU A 507 23.51 15.71 -9.15
N THR A 508 24.40 14.93 -9.80
CA THR A 508 25.04 15.37 -11.03
C THR A 508 24.17 15.03 -12.25
N PRO A 509 23.96 15.97 -13.18
CA PRO A 509 23.21 15.71 -14.41
C PRO A 509 23.74 14.52 -15.21
N GLU A 510 25.06 14.30 -15.22
CA GLU A 510 25.70 13.18 -15.91
C GLU A 510 25.38 11.84 -15.25
N ALA A 511 25.42 11.75 -13.92
CA ALA A 511 25.05 10.53 -13.21
C ALA A 511 23.56 10.24 -13.36
N GLN A 512 22.70 11.26 -13.26
CA GLN A 512 21.26 11.15 -13.44
C GLN A 512 20.91 10.66 -14.86
N ALA A 513 21.50 11.26 -15.91
CA ALA A 513 21.27 10.82 -17.29
C ALA A 513 21.78 9.37 -17.54
N THR A 514 22.90 9.00 -16.92
CA THR A 514 23.41 7.63 -16.99
C THR A 514 22.47 6.65 -16.30
N TYR A 515 22.01 6.98 -15.09
CA TYR A 515 21.04 6.23 -14.34
C TYR A 515 19.76 5.99 -15.14
N GLU A 516 19.15 7.03 -15.72
CA GLU A 516 17.92 6.91 -16.48
C GLU A 516 18.08 5.98 -17.69
N ARG A 517 19.20 6.08 -18.40
CA ARG A 517 19.53 5.22 -19.55
C ARG A 517 19.73 3.76 -19.14
N VAL A 518 20.48 3.52 -18.06
CA VAL A 518 20.74 2.18 -17.52
C VAL A 518 19.45 1.55 -17.01
N SER A 519 18.63 2.32 -16.30
CA SER A 519 17.32 1.91 -15.78
C SER A 519 16.37 1.51 -16.91
N ALA A 520 16.27 2.35 -17.94
CA ALA A 520 15.45 2.08 -19.12
C ALA A 520 15.86 0.78 -19.82
N ARG A 521 17.17 0.57 -20.04
CA ARG A 521 17.70 -0.63 -20.67
C ARG A 521 17.45 -1.87 -19.81
N LEU A 522 17.76 -1.79 -18.51
CA LEU A 522 17.56 -2.90 -17.58
C LEU A 522 16.09 -3.31 -17.50
N HIS A 523 15.18 -2.34 -17.40
CA HIS A 523 13.75 -2.62 -17.37
C HIS A 523 13.27 -3.27 -18.67
N GLY A 524 13.67 -2.75 -19.83
CA GLY A 524 13.33 -3.33 -21.14
C GLY A 524 13.83 -4.77 -21.29
N ALA A 525 15.10 -5.02 -20.92
CA ALA A 525 15.70 -6.34 -21.00
C ALA A 525 15.10 -7.32 -20.00
N LEU A 526 14.81 -6.87 -18.77
CA LEU A 526 14.11 -7.66 -17.76
C LEU A 526 12.73 -8.11 -18.27
N ASN A 527 11.97 -7.22 -18.89
CA ASN A 527 10.63 -7.54 -19.41
C ASN A 527 10.71 -8.53 -20.57
N ALA A 528 11.56 -8.27 -21.56
CA ALA A 528 11.73 -9.15 -22.71
C ALA A 528 12.21 -10.55 -22.29
N PHE A 529 13.20 -10.63 -21.41
CA PHE A 529 13.68 -11.91 -20.88
C PHE A 529 12.64 -12.60 -20.00
N SER A 530 11.88 -11.87 -19.18
CA SER A 530 10.78 -12.45 -18.39
C SER A 530 9.73 -13.09 -19.30
N VAL A 531 9.29 -12.42 -20.36
CA VAL A 531 8.33 -12.97 -21.33
C VAL A 531 8.92 -14.18 -22.07
N ALA A 532 10.17 -14.11 -22.53
CA ALA A 532 10.82 -15.22 -23.22
C ALA A 532 10.99 -16.44 -22.31
N ASN A 533 11.38 -16.22 -21.05
CA ASN A 533 11.56 -17.27 -20.06
C ASN A 533 10.23 -17.87 -19.59
N LEU A 534 9.19 -17.05 -19.42
CA LEU A 534 7.83 -17.51 -19.14
C LEU A 534 7.28 -18.37 -20.27
N ASN A 535 7.74 -18.17 -21.52
CA ASN A 535 7.37 -18.95 -22.68
C ASN A 535 8.29 -20.16 -22.97
N ALA A 536 9.44 -20.27 -22.31
CA ALA A 536 10.34 -21.43 -22.44
C ALA A 536 9.65 -22.71 -21.96
N GLU A 537 10.02 -23.85 -22.54
CA GLU A 537 9.51 -25.18 -22.15
C GLU A 537 10.15 -25.64 -20.82
#